data_AF-A0A6S7BNQ9-F1
#
_entry.id   AF-A0A6S7BNQ9-F1
#
_cell.length_a   1.000
_cell.length_b   1.000
_cell.length_c   1.000
_cell.angle_alpha   90.00
_cell.angle_beta   90.00
_cell.angle_gamma   90.00
#
_symmetry.space_group_name_H-M   'P 1'
#
loop_
_entity.id
_entity.type
_entity.pdbx_description
1 polymer ?
#
loop_
_entity_poly.entity_id
_entity_poly.type
_entity_poly.pdbx_seq_one_letter_code
_entity_poly.pdbx_strand_id
1 'polypeptide(L)' 'MATDNPPIYMVGGSKGGVGKSFVTLALVDYLRRTDVNVVLVETDTTNPDVMKAVHDEIECGSWALLKTEWVMGLSGRFH' A
#
# COMPACT_ATOMS: atom_id res chain seq x y z
N MET A 1 17.27 -16.53 -14.86
CA MET A 1 16.69 -15.17 -14.82
C MET A 1 16.30 -14.94 -13.37
N ALA A 2 16.92 -13.98 -12.68
CA ALA A 2 16.46 -13.63 -11.34
C ALA A 2 15.03 -13.12 -11.48
N THR A 3 14.09 -13.78 -10.82
CA THR A 3 12.75 -13.24 -10.64
C THR A 3 12.89 -12.18 -9.55
N ASP A 4 13.29 -10.97 -9.94
CA ASP A 4 13.34 -9.86 -9.00
C ASP A 4 11.91 -9.60 -8.53
N ASN A 5 11.63 -9.98 -7.28
CA ASN A 5 10.36 -9.67 -6.65
C ASN A 5 10.26 -8.14 -6.55
N PRO A 6 9.15 -7.54 -6.99
CA PRO A 6 8.93 -6.10 -6.82
C PRO A 6 9.10 -5.70 -5.34
N PRO A 7 9.71 -4.55 -5.06
CA PRO A 7 9.92 -4.08 -3.70
C PRO A 7 8.58 -3.81 -2.99
N ILE A 8 8.50 -4.13 -1.71
CA ILE A 8 7.38 -3.79 -0.83
C ILE A 8 7.78 -2.59 0.02
N TYR A 9 7.00 -1.52 -0.03
CA TYR A 9 7.18 -0.34 0.80
C TYR A 9 6.13 -0.32 1.92
N MET A 10 6.57 -0.30 3.17
CA MET A 10 5.68 -0.22 4.34
C MET A 10 5.82 1.16 5.01
N VAL A 11 4.74 1.93 5.03
CA VAL A 11 4.70 3.26 5.67
C VAL A 11 4.03 3.14 7.05
N GLY A 12 4.86 2.97 8.08
CA GLY A 12 4.44 2.93 9.48
C GLY A 12 4.66 4.25 10.23
N GLY A 13 4.16 4.33 11.45
CA GLY A 13 4.44 5.48 12.34
C GLY A 13 3.93 5.23 13.76
N SER A 14 4.49 5.96 14.73
CA SER A 14 4.28 5.69 16.16
C SER A 14 2.90 6.08 16.70
N LYS A 15 2.21 7.03 16.07
CA LYS A 15 0.89 7.52 16.49
C LYS A 15 0.06 8.08 15.32
N GLY A 16 -1.20 8.43 15.60
CA GLY A 16 -2.06 9.19 14.69
C GLY A 16 -1.51 10.61 14.43
N GLY A 17 -1.72 11.15 13.23
CA GLY A 17 -1.34 12.52 12.89
C GLY A 17 0.14 12.78 12.56
N VAL A 18 1.00 11.75 12.53
CA VAL A 18 2.44 11.93 12.19
C VAL A 18 2.72 12.09 10.69
N GLY A 19 1.69 12.09 9.85
CA GLY A 19 1.84 12.30 8.40
C GLY A 19 2.04 11.05 7.54
N LYS A 20 1.76 9.84 8.06
CA LYS A 20 1.87 8.57 7.30
C LYS A 20 1.14 8.62 5.95
N SER A 21 -0.10 9.07 5.95
CA SER A 21 -0.92 9.17 4.74
C SER A 21 -0.32 10.13 3.72
N PHE A 22 0.19 11.29 4.16
CA PHE A 22 0.85 12.27 3.30
C PHE A 22 2.13 11.70 2.65
N VAL A 23 2.98 11.03 3.45
CA VAL A 23 4.18 10.37 2.93
C VAL A 23 3.83 9.25 1.95
N THR A 24 2.77 8.49 2.22
CA THR A 24 2.30 7.43 1.32
C THR A 24 1.85 8.01 -0.03
N LEU A 25 1.08 9.10 -0.03
CA LEU A 25 0.66 9.79 -1.25
C LEU A 25 1.86 10.32 -2.05
N ALA A 26 2.83 10.95 -1.38
CA ALA A 26 4.05 11.43 -2.04
C ALA A 26 4.87 10.28 -2.64
N LEU A 27 4.93 9.13 -1.97
CA LEU A 27 5.61 7.94 -2.48
C LEU A 27 4.89 7.36 -3.71
N VAL A 28 3.55 7.26 -3.67
CA VAL A 28 2.73 6.82 -4.81
C VAL A 28 2.94 7.74 -6.01
N ASP A 29 2.84 9.06 -5.82
CA ASP A 29 3.06 10.05 -6.89
C ASP A 29 4.47 9.93 -7.49
N TYR A 30 5.50 9.82 -6.64
CA TYR A 30 6.88 9.64 -7.10
C TYR A 30 7.05 8.39 -7.95
N LEU A 31 6.61 7.22 -7.46
CA LEU A 31 6.75 5.94 -8.17
C LEU A 31 6.04 5.96 -9.53
N ARG A 32 4.83 6.52 -9.60
CA ARG A 32 4.09 6.66 -10.86
C ARG A 32 4.79 7.58 -11.85
N ARG A 33 5.37 8.70 -11.39
CA ARG A 33 6.18 9.59 -12.26
C ARG A 33 7.45 8.94 -12.79
N THR A 34 7.91 7.88 -12.14
CA THR A 34 9.04 7.05 -12.59
C THR A 34 8.60 5.80 -13.37
N ASP A 35 7.36 5.75 -13.85
CA ASP A 35 6.79 4.66 -14.66
C ASP A 35 6.75 3.29 -13.93
N VAL A 36 6.64 3.31 -12.61
CA VAL A 36 6.46 2.10 -11.79
C VAL A 36 4.97 1.85 -11.59
N ASN A 37 4.51 0.63 -11.87
CA ASN A 37 3.15 0.20 -11.55
C ASN A 37 3.03 -0.05 -10.04
N VAL A 38 2.09 0.62 -9.39
CA VAL A 38 1.91 0.63 -7.93
C VAL A 38 0.57 0.01 -7.57
N VAL A 39 0.59 -0.90 -6.60
CA VAL A 39 -0.59 -1.42 -5.92
C VAL A 39 -0.57 -0.93 -4.47
N LEU A 40 -1.64 -0.27 -4.03
CA LEU A 40 -1.78 0.18 -2.65
C LEU A 40 -2.46 -0.88 -1.80
N VAL A 41 -1.83 -1.26 -0.69
CA VAL A 41 -2.46 -2.05 0.37
C VAL A 41 -2.72 -1.15 1.57
N GLU A 42 -3.97 -0.71 1.73
CA GLU A 42 -4.41 0.13 2.84
C GLU A 42 -4.68 -0.74 4.07
N THR A 43 -4.02 -0.42 5.18
CA THR A 43 -4.15 -1.21 6.42
C THR A 43 -4.80 -0.41 7.55
N ASP A 44 -4.98 0.90 7.38
CA ASP A 44 -5.77 1.72 8.27
C ASP A 44 -7.26 1.60 7.93
N THR A 45 -7.88 0.55 8.47
CA THR A 45 -9.33 0.33 8.31
C THR A 45 -10.20 1.32 9.10
N THR A 46 -9.60 2.13 9.98
CA THR A 46 -10.34 3.13 10.76
C THR A 46 -10.48 4.45 10.00
N ASN A 47 -9.46 4.83 9.24
CA ASN A 47 -9.50 6.02 8.40
C ASN A 47 -8.64 5.86 7.13
N PRO A 48 -9.17 5.23 6.06
CA PRO A 48 -8.41 4.89 4.86
C PRO A 48 -8.23 6.11 3.92
N ASP A 49 -7.55 7.15 4.41
CA ASP A 49 -7.40 8.43 3.69
C ASP A 49 -6.62 8.30 2.38
N VAL A 50 -5.63 7.41 2.33
CA VAL A 50 -4.80 7.24 1.14
C VAL A 50 -5.62 6.59 0.04
N MET A 51 -6.28 5.46 0.35
CA MET A 51 -7.15 4.78 -0.60
C MET A 51 -8.24 5.72 -1.15
N LYS A 52 -8.92 6.49 -0.30
CA LYS A 52 -9.92 7.48 -0.74
C LYS A 52 -9.35 8.45 -1.78
N ALA A 53 -8.09 8.86 -1.63
CA ALA A 53 -7.45 9.84 -2.50
C ALA A 53 -6.99 9.26 -3.85
N VAL A 54 -6.70 7.96 -3.96
CA VAL A 54 -6.03 7.41 -5.15
C VAL A 54 -6.72 6.19 -5.79
N HIS A 55 -7.81 5.67 -5.21
CA HIS A 55 -8.49 4.46 -5.70
C HIS A 55 -9.01 4.55 -7.14
N ASP A 56 -9.28 5.76 -7.65
CA ASP A 56 -9.68 5.98 -9.04
C ASP A 56 -8.48 5.95 -10.02
N GLU A 57 -7.25 6.00 -9.50
CA GLU A 57 -6.02 6.15 -10.29
C GLU A 57 -5.08 4.93 -10.25
N ILE A 58 -5.13 4.14 -9.18
CA ILE A 58 -4.31 2.94 -8.98
C ILE A 58 -5.11 1.80 -8.36
N GLU A 59 -4.63 0.57 -8.57
CA GLU A 59 -5.19 -0.61 -7.90
C GLU A 59 -4.99 -0.51 -6.39
N CYS A 60 -6.07 -0.74 -5.64
CA CYS A 60 -6.11 -0.59 -4.20
C CYS A 60 -6.82 -1.79 -3.54
N GLY A 61 -6.25 -2.31 -2.46
CA GLY A 61 -6.90 -3.29 -1.56
C GLY A 61 -6.85 -2.81 -0.11
N SER A 62 -7.94 -2.95 0.64
CA SER A 62 -7.97 -2.60 2.08
C SER A 62 -8.01 -3.87 2.92
N TRP A 63 -7.06 -4.03 3.86
CA TRP A 63 -6.96 -5.23 4.69
C TRP A 63 -6.65 -4.89 6.15
N ALA A 64 -7.41 -5.47 7.08
CA ALA A 64 -7.14 -5.34 8.51
C ALA A 64 -5.97 -6.24 8.93
N LEU A 65 -4.83 -5.67 9.30
CA LEU A 65 -3.68 -6.44 9.82
C LEU A 65 -3.93 -7.09 11.19
N LEU A 66 -4.86 -6.56 11.98
CA LEU A 66 -5.12 -6.99 13.36
C LEU A 66 -6.22 -8.05 13.49
N LYS A 67 -6.78 -8.56 12.38
CA LYS A 67 -7.56 -9.81 12.46
C LYS A 67 -6.58 -10.96 12.53
N THR A 68 -6.75 -11.84 13.52
CA THR A 68 -5.92 -13.01 13.86
C THR A 68 -5.94 -14.13 12.82
N GLU A 69 -6.02 -13.79 11.54
CA GLU A 69 -6.03 -14.71 10.42
C GLU A 69 -5.16 -14.05 9.34
N TRP A 70 -4.04 -14.70 8.98
CA TRP A 70 -3.17 -14.41 7.82
C TRP A 70 -2.00 -13.42 8.03
N VAL A 71 -0.81 -14.01 8.18
CA VAL A 71 0.46 -13.40 7.71
C VAL A 71 0.38 -13.35 6.18
N MET A 72 0.58 -12.18 5.58
CA MET A 72 0.65 -12.00 4.13
C MET A 72 1.83 -12.79 3.55
N GLY A 73 1.59 -14.04 3.17
CA GLY A 73 2.43 -14.82 2.28
C GLY A 73 2.05 -14.51 0.84
N LEU A 74 2.91 -13.78 0.12
CA LEU A 74 2.80 -13.57 -1.32
C LEU A 74 3.03 -14.89 -2.05
N SER A 75 1.96 -15.66 -2.22
CA SER A 75 1.92 -16.84 -3.08
C SER A 75 0.52 -16.97 -3.68
N GLY A 76 0.35 -16.46 -4.90
CA GLY A 76 -0.70 -16.96 -5.79
C GLY A 76 -1.47 -15.91 -6.58
N ARG A 77 -1.05 -15.71 -7.84
CA ARG A 77 -1.84 -15.40 -9.04
C ARG A 77 -3.01 -14.41 -8.88
N PHE A 78 -2.76 -13.19 -9.33
CA PHE A 78 -3.78 -12.30 -9.88
C PHE A 78 -4.24 -12.84 -11.25
N HIS A 79 -5.54 -12.96 -11.47
CA HIS A 79 -6.22 -13.18 -12.76
C HIS A 79 -7.25 -12.07 -12.91
#